data_AF-A0A0D0CN19-F1
#
_entry.id   AF-A0A0D0CN19-F1
#
_cell.length_a   1.000
_cell.length_b   1.000
_cell.length_c   1.000
_cell.angle_alpha   90.00
_cell.angle_beta   90.00
_cell.angle_gamma   90.00
#
_symmetry.space_group_name_H-M   'P 1'
#
loop_
_entity.id
_entity.type
_entity.pdbx_description
1 polymer ?
#
loop_
_entity_poly.entity_id
_entity_poly.type
_entity_poly.pdbx_seq_one_letter_code
_entity_poly.pdbx_strand_id
1 'polypeptide(L)'
;MRQPLVDNFNITHEQAAQRLTNIWQAQNLIERQEWNLQQEENDEANRLDQERCQKQQEECQRLLEEEQELARQEEQKKNRNKFLPYNKVPISSAILKLPSALAVHKLKKGDYVEMYHFTNKGLAKAT
;
A
#
# COMPACT_ATOMS: atom_id res chain seq x y z
N MET A 1 26.41 17.19 -51.31
CA MET A 1 26.43 17.12 -52.80
C MET A 1 26.04 15.70 -53.21
N ARG A 2 24.98 15.50 -53.98
CA ARG A 2 24.67 14.19 -54.57
C ARG A 2 25.49 14.05 -55.85
N GLN A 3 26.38 13.05 -55.92
CA GLN A 3 27.14 12.78 -57.15
C GLN A 3 26.19 12.23 -58.23
N PRO A 4 26.30 12.70 -59.50
CA PRO A 4 25.52 12.16 -60.61
C PRO A 4 25.95 10.71 -60.87
N LEU A 5 24.97 9.81 -60.98
CA LEU A 5 25.20 8.37 -60.99
C LEU A 5 25.66 7.85 -62.38
N VAL A 6 25.42 8.57 -63.47
CA VAL A 6 25.70 8.05 -64.83
C VAL A 6 26.11 9.17 -65.80
N ASP A 7 27.40 9.50 -65.81
CA ASP A 7 28.01 10.30 -66.91
C ASP A 7 28.83 9.45 -67.88
N ASN A 8 28.84 8.11 -67.75
CA ASN A 8 29.67 7.25 -68.59
C ASN A 8 28.93 5.96 -69.01
N PHE A 9 28.51 5.89 -70.28
CA PHE A 9 27.85 4.73 -70.89
C PHE A 9 28.79 3.54 -71.21
N ASN A 10 30.00 3.50 -70.66
CA ASN A 10 31.04 2.49 -70.93
C ASN A 10 31.44 1.65 -69.69
N ILE A 11 30.61 1.57 -68.66
CA ILE A 11 30.87 0.75 -67.47
C ILE A 11 30.15 -0.59 -67.55
N THR A 12 30.87 -1.68 -67.25
CA THR A 12 30.31 -3.03 -67.18
C THR A 12 29.28 -3.10 -66.05
N HIS A 13 28.26 -3.96 -66.18
CA HIS A 13 27.21 -4.09 -65.14
C HIS A 13 27.77 -4.39 -63.74
N GLU A 14 28.85 -5.17 -63.67
CA GLU A 14 29.56 -5.47 -62.42
C GLU A 14 30.16 -4.20 -61.76
N GLN A 15 30.73 -3.30 -62.57
CA GLN A 15 31.28 -2.03 -62.08
C GLN A 15 30.17 -1.07 -61.61
N ALA A 16 29.02 -1.07 -62.29
CA ALA A 16 27.85 -0.31 -61.88
C ALA A 16 27.28 -0.84 -60.55
N ALA A 17 27.15 -2.16 -60.41
CA ALA A 17 26.72 -2.81 -59.18
C ALA A 17 27.67 -2.49 -58.00
N GLN A 18 28.98 -2.57 -58.21
CA GLN A 18 29.95 -2.25 -57.16
C GLN A 18 29.86 -0.78 -56.71
N ARG A 19 29.67 0.16 -57.64
CA ARG A 19 29.51 1.58 -57.32
C ARG A 19 28.26 1.82 -56.47
N LEU A 20 27.14 1.21 -56.85
CA LEU A 20 25.89 1.30 -56.10
C LEU A 20 26.01 0.70 -54.71
N THR A 21 26.66 -0.46 -54.58
CA THR A 21 26.95 -1.09 -53.29
C THR A 21 27.78 -0.18 -52.40
N ASN A 22 28.84 0.42 -52.93
CA ASN A 22 29.69 1.33 -52.16
C ASN A 22 28.92 2.57 -51.69
N ILE A 23 28.09 3.17 -52.56
CA ILE A 23 27.24 4.32 -52.21
C ILE A 23 26.25 3.93 -51.10
N TRP A 24 25.59 2.79 -51.26
CA TRP A 24 24.62 2.31 -50.28
C TRP A 24 25.27 1.99 -48.93
N GLN A 25 26.44 1.35 -48.92
CA GLN A 25 27.18 1.05 -47.69
C GLN A 25 27.60 2.32 -46.95
N ALA A 26 28.09 3.32 -47.68
CA ALA A 26 28.46 4.61 -47.10
C ALA A 26 27.25 5.32 -46.48
N GLN A 27 26.12 5.35 -47.19
CA GLN A 27 24.89 5.96 -46.71
C GLN A 27 24.31 5.20 -45.50
N ASN A 28 24.27 3.87 -45.57
CA ASN A 28 23.76 3.03 -44.48
C ASN A 28 24.62 3.16 -43.21
N LEU A 29 25.93 3.33 -43.34
CA LEU A 29 26.81 3.56 -42.19
C LEU A 29 26.45 4.87 -41.47
N ILE A 30 26.24 5.95 -42.22
CA ILE A 30 25.86 7.25 -41.68
C ILE A 30 24.49 7.16 -41.00
N GLU A 31 23.50 6.59 -41.67
CA GLU A 31 22.14 6.44 -41.11
C GLU A 31 22.13 5.61 -39.82
N ARG A 32 22.94 4.56 -39.75
CA ARG A 32 23.08 3.76 -38.53
C ARG A 32 23.75 4.55 -37.39
N GLN A 33 24.72 5.39 -37.70
CA GLN A 33 25.34 6.26 -36.70
C GLN A 33 24.36 7.30 -36.17
N GLU A 34 23.63 7.97 -37.06
CA GLU A 34 22.60 8.95 -36.69
C GLU A 34 21.49 8.29 -35.85
N TRP A 35 21.04 7.09 -36.26
CA TRP A 35 20.06 6.32 -35.51
C TRP A 35 20.54 5.98 -34.10
N ASN A 36 21.78 5.51 -33.97
CA ASN A 36 22.34 5.17 -32.66
C ASN A 36 22.42 6.39 -31.74
N LEU A 37 22.87 7.55 -32.25
CA LEU A 37 22.91 8.79 -31.48
C LEU A 37 21.52 9.20 -31.01
N GLN A 38 20.52 9.12 -31.89
CA GLN A 38 19.14 9.45 -31.54
C GLN A 38 18.56 8.48 -30.50
N GLN A 39 18.90 7.19 -30.57
CA GLN A 39 18.50 6.22 -29.55
C GLN A 39 19.12 6.54 -28.19
N GLU A 40 20.42 6.86 -28.16
CA GLU A 40 21.11 7.22 -26.92
C GLU A 40 20.50 8.46 -26.25
N GLU A 41 20.21 9.51 -27.03
CA GLU A 41 19.54 10.73 -26.53
C GLU A 41 18.13 10.42 -26.00
N ASN A 42 17.36 9.62 -26.73
CA ASN A 42 16.01 9.26 -26.32
C ASN A 42 16.00 8.39 -25.05
N ASP A 43 16.95 7.46 -24.94
CA ASP A 43 17.12 6.63 -23.75
C ASP A 43 17.51 7.47 -22.54
N GLU A 44 18.40 8.46 -22.72
CA GLU A 44 18.76 9.38 -21.65
C GLU A 44 17.59 10.26 -21.22
N ALA A 45 16.85 10.83 -22.17
CA ALA A 45 15.65 11.62 -21.88
C ALA A 45 14.59 10.81 -21.14
N ASN A 46 14.35 9.56 -21.56
CA ASN A 46 13.40 8.67 -20.92
C ASN A 46 13.83 8.29 -19.49
N ARG A 47 15.14 8.02 -19.27
CA ARG A 47 15.67 7.78 -17.92
C ARG A 47 15.45 8.98 -16.99
N LEU A 48 15.73 10.19 -17.47
CA LEU A 48 15.55 11.42 -16.68
C LEU A 48 14.07 11.70 -16.37
N ASP A 49 13.18 11.44 -17.32
CA ASP A 49 11.73 11.60 -17.10
C ASP A 49 11.21 10.57 -16.09
N GLN A 50 11.63 9.31 -16.22
CA GLN A 50 11.28 8.26 -15.28
C GLN A 50 11.76 8.58 -13.86
N GLU A 51 13.00 9.06 -13.69
CA GLU A 51 13.52 9.46 -12.39
C GLU A 51 12.73 10.65 -11.80
N ARG A 52 12.35 11.61 -12.63
CA ARG A 52 11.51 12.75 -12.21
C ARG A 52 10.13 12.29 -11.74
N CYS A 53 9.47 11.42 -12.52
CA CYS A 53 8.17 10.87 -12.15
C CYS A 53 8.23 10.07 -10.84
N GLN A 54 9.27 9.26 -10.66
CA GLN A 54 9.48 8.51 -9.42
C GLN A 54 9.64 9.44 -8.22
N LYS A 55 10.52 10.44 -8.31
CA LYS A 55 10.72 11.43 -7.23
C LYS A 55 9.43 12.17 -6.89
N GLN A 56 8.67 12.57 -7.90
CA GLN A 56 7.39 13.24 -7.67
C GLN A 56 6.38 12.32 -6.99
N GLN A 57 6.32 11.05 -7.39
CA GLN A 57 5.43 10.08 -6.78
C GLN A 57 5.79 9.80 -5.32
N GLU A 58 7.08 9.64 -5.01
CA GLU A 58 7.57 9.46 -3.64
C GLU A 58 7.26 10.69 -2.77
N GLU A 59 7.45 11.89 -3.31
CA GLU A 59 7.12 13.13 -2.60
C GLU A 59 5.61 13.24 -2.31
N CYS A 60 4.76 12.94 -3.30
CA CYS A 60 3.32 12.92 -3.11
C CYS A 60 2.89 11.87 -2.06
N GLN A 61 3.49 10.68 -2.07
CA GLN A 61 3.22 9.65 -1.07
C GLN A 61 3.62 10.11 0.33
N ARG A 62 4.81 10.68 0.48
CA ARG A 62 5.29 11.21 1.76
C ARG A 62 4.38 12.30 2.31
N LEU A 63 3.94 13.24 1.47
CA LEU A 63 3.00 14.30 1.87
C LEU A 63 1.65 13.73 2.29
N LEU A 64 1.16 12.72 1.59
CA LEU A 64 -0.10 12.04 1.94
C LEU A 64 0.02 11.30 3.28
N GLU A 65 1.14 10.63 3.55
CA GLU A 65 1.40 9.96 4.82
C GLU A 65 1.49 10.96 5.97
N GLU A 66 2.18 12.09 5.77
CA GLU A 66 2.26 13.17 6.75
C GLU A 66 0.88 13.76 7.05
N GLU A 67 0.06 14.03 6.03
CA GLU A 67 -1.31 14.53 6.20
C GLU A 67 -2.19 13.52 6.96
N GLN A 68 -2.09 12.23 6.64
CA GLN A 68 -2.81 11.17 7.35
C GLN A 68 -2.38 11.06 8.81
N GLU A 69 -1.09 11.20 9.10
CA GLU A 69 -0.57 11.16 10.46
C GLU A 69 -1.06 12.38 11.26
N LEU A 70 -0.99 13.58 10.69
CA LEU A 70 -1.52 14.79 11.30
C LEU A 70 -3.02 14.67 11.57
N ALA A 71 -3.79 14.14 10.61
CA ALA A 71 -5.21 13.88 10.78
C ALA A 71 -5.48 12.88 11.92
N ARG A 72 -4.68 11.82 12.01
CA ARG A 72 -4.80 10.82 13.08
C ARG A 72 -4.47 11.40 14.45
N GLN A 73 -3.44 12.25 14.55
CA GLN A 73 -3.08 12.93 15.78
C GLN A 73 -4.16 13.92 16.21
N GLU A 74 -4.73 14.68 15.28
CA GLU A 74 -5.85 15.59 15.57
C GLU A 74 -7.10 14.82 16.02
N GLU A 75 -7.41 13.68 15.39
CA GLU A 75 -8.47 12.79 15.82
C GLU A 75 -8.21 12.26 17.23
N GLN A 76 -6.99 11.82 17.55
CA GLN A 76 -6.65 11.36 18.90
C GLN A 76 -6.77 12.47 19.94
N LYS A 77 -6.40 13.71 19.59
CA LYS A 77 -6.55 14.87 20.48
C LYS A 77 -8.01 15.22 20.73
N LYS A 78 -8.85 15.22 19.70
CA LYS A 78 -10.28 15.57 19.80
C LYS A 78 -11.11 14.45 20.41
N ASN A 79 -10.84 13.21 20.03
CA ASN A 79 -11.59 12.02 20.40
C ASN A 79 -10.82 11.11 21.38
N ARG A 80 -10.15 11.69 22.38
CA ARG A 80 -9.32 10.94 23.35
C ARG A 80 -9.99 9.68 23.91
N ASN A 81 -11.27 9.78 24.26
CA ASN A 81 -12.03 8.66 24.83
C ASN A 81 -12.15 7.45 23.88
N LYS A 82 -12.18 7.68 22.55
CA LYS A 82 -12.25 6.61 21.53
C LYS A 82 -10.97 5.79 21.47
N PHE A 83 -9.84 6.39 21.82
CA PHE A 83 -8.52 5.78 21.73
C PHE A 83 -7.97 5.35 23.09
N LEU A 84 -8.78 5.42 24.16
CA LEU A 84 -8.39 4.87 25.44
C LEU A 84 -8.24 3.34 25.32
N PRO A 85 -7.18 2.75 25.88
CA PRO A 85 -7.07 1.31 25.95
C PRO A 85 -8.28 0.77 26.72
N TYR A 86 -9.01 -0.14 26.08
CA TYR A 86 -10.13 -0.81 26.72
C TYR A 86 -9.58 -1.62 27.89
N ASN A 87 -9.89 -1.19 29.11
CA ASN A 87 -9.64 -1.99 30.30
C ASN A 87 -10.52 -3.22 30.20
N LYS A 88 -9.94 -4.35 29.79
CA LYS A 88 -10.54 -5.68 29.99
C LYS A 88 -10.54 -5.95 31.49
N VAL A 89 -11.46 -5.30 32.21
CA VAL A 89 -11.77 -5.70 33.58
C VAL A 89 -12.26 -7.14 33.44
N PRO A 90 -11.64 -8.12 34.11
CA PRO A 90 -12.15 -9.47 34.11
C PRO A 90 -13.58 -9.39 34.63
N ILE A 91 -14.54 -9.70 33.78
CA ILE A 91 -15.93 -9.89 34.20
C ILE A 91 -15.84 -10.99 35.26
N SER A 92 -16.20 -10.67 36.49
CA SER A 92 -16.19 -11.64 37.58
C SER A 92 -17.01 -12.84 37.14
N SER A 93 -16.33 -13.95 36.84
CA SER A 93 -16.96 -15.24 36.54
C SER A 93 -17.47 -15.93 37.81
N ALA A 94 -17.38 -15.25 38.96
CA ALA A 94 -17.94 -15.72 40.20
C ALA A 94 -19.46 -15.85 40.03
N ILE A 95 -19.93 -17.10 40.05
CA ILE A 95 -21.34 -17.44 40.06
C ILE A 95 -21.96 -16.73 41.27
N LEU A 96 -22.92 -15.84 41.01
CA LEU A 96 -23.68 -15.17 42.05
C LEU A 96 -24.47 -16.24 42.83
N LYS A 97 -24.04 -16.53 44.06
CA LYS A 97 -24.75 -17.50 44.91
C LYS A 97 -26.00 -16.84 45.49
N LEU A 98 -27.14 -17.12 44.88
CA LEU A 98 -28.43 -16.60 45.33
C LEU A 98 -28.96 -17.38 46.54
N PRO A 99 -29.60 -16.71 47.51
CA PRO A 99 -30.33 -17.37 48.60
C PRO A 99 -31.40 -18.33 48.06
N SER A 100 -31.75 -19.34 48.88
CA SER A 100 -32.78 -20.32 48.51
C SER A 100 -34.09 -19.63 48.12
N ALA A 101 -34.83 -20.22 47.17
CA ALA A 101 -36.13 -19.70 46.76
C ALA A 101 -37.09 -19.52 47.95
N LEU A 102 -37.00 -20.39 48.96
CA LEU A 102 -37.76 -20.30 50.20
C LEU A 102 -37.39 -19.05 51.03
N ALA A 103 -36.09 -18.77 51.18
CA ALA A 103 -35.61 -17.58 51.89
C ALA A 103 -36.06 -16.30 51.16
N VAL A 104 -35.98 -16.28 49.83
CA VAL A 104 -36.48 -15.18 49.01
C VAL A 104 -37.99 -15.01 49.16
N HIS A 105 -38.76 -16.10 49.17
CA HIS A 105 -40.21 -16.07 49.34
C HIS A 105 -40.63 -15.50 50.70
N LYS A 106 -39.99 -15.96 51.78
CA LYS A 106 -40.23 -15.45 53.14
C LYS A 106 -39.87 -13.96 53.26
N LEU A 107 -38.73 -13.53 52.71
CA LEU A 107 -38.38 -12.11 52.65
C LEU A 107 -39.44 -11.27 51.93
N LYS A 108 -39.97 -11.75 50.79
CA LYS A 108 -41.04 -11.05 50.07
C LYS A 108 -42.34 -10.94 50.86
N LYS A 109 -42.62 -11.92 51.73
CA LYS A 109 -43.77 -11.90 52.65
C LYS A 109 -43.55 -11.05 53.90
N GLY A 110 -42.32 -10.63 54.17
CA GLY A 110 -41.94 -9.99 55.44
C GLY A 110 -41.81 -10.97 56.62
N ASP A 111 -41.74 -12.27 56.33
CA ASP A 111 -41.53 -13.31 57.34
C ASP A 111 -40.07 -13.36 57.79
N TYR A 112 -39.84 -13.75 59.04
CA TYR A 112 -38.50 -13.96 59.56
C TYR A 112 -37.76 -15.07 58.81
N VAL A 113 -36.51 -14.80 58.43
CA VAL A 113 -35.59 -15.75 57.80
C VAL A 113 -34.30 -15.76 58.59
N GLU A 114 -33.85 -16.95 58.99
CA GLU A 114 -32.58 -17.10 59.68
C GLU A 114 -31.40 -16.68 58.79
N MET A 115 -30.45 -15.96 59.39
CA MET A 115 -29.22 -15.50 58.74
C MET A 115 -28.43 -16.65 58.09
N TYR A 116 -28.58 -17.88 58.63
CA TYR A 116 -27.95 -19.09 58.12
C TYR A 116 -28.18 -19.29 56.61
N HIS A 117 -29.36 -18.95 56.09
CA HIS A 117 -29.72 -19.13 54.68
C HIS A 117 -28.95 -18.25 53.70
N PHE A 118 -28.27 -17.21 54.19
CA PHE A 118 -27.42 -16.31 53.39
C PHE A 118 -25.92 -16.65 53.50
N THR A 119 -25.57 -17.64 54.32
CA THR A 119 -24.17 -18.09 54.48
C THR A 119 -23.78 -19.05 53.36
N ASN A 120 -22.48 -19.13 53.02
CA ASN A 120 -21.98 -20.11 52.05
C ASN A 120 -22.44 -21.55 52.32
N LYS A 121 -22.57 -21.94 53.59
CA LYS A 121 -23.06 -23.26 54.01
C LYS A 121 -24.57 -23.41 53.77
N GLY A 122 -25.36 -22.39 54.06
CA GLY A 122 -26.80 -22.37 53.80
C GLY A 122 -27.12 -22.37 52.30
N LEU A 123 -26.34 -21.65 51.50
CA LEU A 123 -26.47 -21.60 50.05
C LEU A 123 -26.14 -22.95 49.39
N ALA A 124 -25.08 -23.63 49.85
CA ALA A 124 -24.72 -24.95 49.34
C ALA A 124 -25.77 -26.04 49.64
N LYS A 125 -26.44 -25.97 50.80
CA LYS A 125 -27.49 -26.93 51.19
C LYS A 125 -28.84 -26.72 50.51
N ALA A 126 -29.04 -25.57 49.87
CA ALA A 126 -30.29 -25.20 49.22
C ALA A 126 -30.30 -25.44 47.71
N THR A 127 -29.29 -26.14 47.20
CA THR A 127 -29.17 -26.60 45.80
C THR A 127 -29.80 -27.97 45.68
#